data_AF-H6L7Y4-F1
#
_entry.id   AF-H6L7Y4-F1
#
_cell.length_a   1.000
_cell.length_b   1.000
_cell.length_c   1.000
_cell.angle_alpha   90.00
_cell.angle_beta   90.00
_cell.angle_gamma   90.00
#
_symmetry.space_group_name_H-M   'P 1'
#
loop_
_entity.id
_entity.type
_entity.pdbx_description
1 polymer ?
#
loop_
_entity_poly.entity_id
_entity_poly.type
_entity_poly.pdbx_seq_one_letter_code
_entity_poly.pdbx_strand_id
1 'polypeptide(L)'
;MAIWPHLIVFALFIALLRAFGLGWDMAPWLGALLYLGLSVLLQNIIPHHHRSGMKALQNEDYELARQAFSCSYDYFKQHAWLDDYRSFFILSISNMSYKEMALINYALCYFQEDRWEEARSAYERVLSEYPNSRMAQDAIDYINNPDSEEEEEEERY
;
A
#
# COMPACT_ATOMS: atom_id res chain seq x y z
N MET A 1 -11.99 6.12 -6.76
CA MET A 1 -10.89 7.04 -6.40
C MET A 1 -11.03 8.35 -7.15
N ALA A 2 -10.87 9.48 -6.46
CA ALA A 2 -10.94 10.79 -7.08
C ALA A 2 -9.56 11.18 -7.63
N ILE A 3 -9.43 11.31 -8.96
CA ILE A 3 -8.19 11.76 -9.63
C ILE A 3 -8.01 13.29 -9.49
N TRP A 4 -9.08 14.00 -9.14
CA TRP A 4 -9.14 15.44 -8.98
C TRP A 4 -8.01 16.08 -8.14
N PRO A 5 -7.59 15.52 -6.98
CA PRO A 5 -6.52 16.10 -6.17
C PRO A 5 -5.20 16.17 -6.93
N HIS A 6 -4.88 15.12 -7.70
CA HIS A 6 -3.66 15.04 -8.51
C HIS A 6 -3.66 16.08 -9.62
N LEU A 7 -4.80 16.26 -10.30
CA LEU A 7 -4.97 17.26 -11.35
C LEU A 7 -4.85 18.68 -10.79
N ILE A 8 -5.39 18.93 -9.58
CA ILE A 8 -5.28 20.23 -8.91
C ILE A 8 -3.82 20.53 -8.58
N VAL A 9 -3.09 19.63 -7.94
CA VAL A 9 -1.68 19.83 -7.58
C VAL A 9 -0.82 20.04 -8.84
N PHE A 10 -1.06 19.25 -9.88
CA PHE A 10 -0.36 19.39 -11.16
C PHE A 10 -0.66 20.75 -11.83
N ALA A 11 -1.92 21.17 -11.89
CA ALA A 11 -2.31 22.47 -12.43
C ALA A 11 -1.73 23.64 -11.62
N LEU A 12 -1.65 23.50 -10.29
CA LEU A 12 -1.01 24.48 -9.41
C LEU A 12 0.47 24.65 -9.72
N PHE A 13 1.21 23.55 -9.95
CA PHE A 13 2.62 23.64 -10.35
C PHE A 13 2.79 24.34 -11.70
N ILE A 14 1.95 24.03 -12.69
CA ILE A 14 1.98 24.71 -13.99
C ILE A 14 1.68 26.20 -13.83
N ALA A 15 0.62 26.56 -13.09
CA ALA A 15 0.24 27.94 -12.85
C ALA A 15 1.34 28.73 -12.13
N LEU A 16 2.00 28.12 -11.15
CA LEU A 16 3.15 28.71 -10.45
C LEU A 16 4.31 28.98 -11.42
N LEU A 17 4.71 27.99 -12.23
CA LEU A 17 5.80 28.15 -13.21
C LEU A 17 5.46 29.22 -14.26
N ARG A 18 4.19 29.29 -14.68
CA ARG A 18 3.69 30.34 -15.58
C ARG A 18 3.80 31.73 -14.93
N ALA A 19 3.50 31.88 -13.64
CA ALA A 19 3.64 33.14 -12.92
C ALA A 19 5.11 33.61 -12.84
N PHE A 20 6.07 32.68 -12.84
CA PHE A 20 7.50 32.96 -12.93
C PHE A 20 8.01 33.25 -14.37
N GLY A 21 7.11 33.29 -15.36
CA GLY A 21 7.43 33.68 -16.73
C GLY A 21 7.82 32.52 -17.67
N LEU A 22 7.70 31.27 -17.24
CA LEU A 22 7.99 30.13 -18.12
C LEU A 22 6.94 29.98 -19.22
N GLY A 23 7.38 29.71 -20.46
CA GLY A 23 6.49 29.47 -21.60
C GLY A 23 5.65 28.20 -21.49
N TRP A 24 4.57 28.12 -22.28
CA TRP A 24 3.68 26.94 -22.34
C TRP A 24 4.38 25.68 -22.87
N ASP A 25 5.50 25.84 -23.58
CA ASP A 25 6.27 24.71 -24.10
C ASP A 25 7.03 23.96 -22.99
N MET A 26 7.46 24.66 -21.93
CA MET A 26 8.33 24.10 -20.87
C MET A 26 7.61 23.91 -19.53
N ALA A 27 6.59 24.73 -19.24
CA ALA A 27 5.90 24.70 -17.95
C ALA A 27 5.24 23.34 -17.63
N PRO A 28 4.56 22.64 -18.56
CA PRO A 28 3.96 21.32 -18.27
C PRO A 28 5.00 20.25 -17.94
N TRP A 29 6.13 20.22 -18.65
CA TRP A 29 7.19 19.23 -18.42
C TRP A 29 7.87 19.42 -17.06
N LEU A 30 8.24 20.65 -16.71
CA LEU A 30 8.81 20.94 -15.40
C LEU A 30 7.78 20.77 -14.28
N GLY A 31 6.52 21.12 -14.52
CA GLY A 31 5.43 20.85 -13.58
C GLY A 31 5.27 19.36 -13.32
N ALA A 32 5.40 18.52 -14.35
CA ALA A 32 5.33 17.06 -14.21
C ALA A 32 6.53 16.53 -13.42
N LEU A 33 7.74 17.05 -13.69
CA LEU A 33 8.95 16.68 -12.95
C LEU A 33 8.84 17.04 -11.47
N LEU A 34 8.37 18.25 -11.15
CA LEU A 34 8.13 18.68 -9.76
C LEU A 34 7.07 17.84 -9.08
N TYR A 35 5.96 17.55 -9.77
CA TYR A 35 4.89 16.70 -9.26
C TYR A 35 5.40 15.28 -8.97
N LEU A 36 6.15 14.67 -9.88
CA LEU A 36 6.74 13.35 -9.68
C LEU A 36 7.72 13.36 -8.50
N GLY A 37 8.58 14.38 -8.41
CA GLY A 37 9.49 14.55 -7.28
C GLY A 37 8.76 14.65 -5.94
N LEU A 38 7.70 15.47 -5.87
CA LEU A 38 6.85 15.58 -4.68
C LEU A 38 6.16 14.25 -4.35
N SER A 39 5.59 13.59 -5.36
CA SER A 39 4.90 12.31 -5.20
C SER A 39 5.84 11.23 -4.65
N VAL A 40 7.04 11.10 -5.20
CA VAL A 40 8.05 10.13 -4.73
C VAL A 40 8.49 10.46 -3.31
N LEU A 41 8.71 11.74 -3.00
CA LEU A 41 9.10 12.19 -1.67
C LEU A 41 8.05 11.81 -0.62
N LEU A 42 6.77 12.15 -0.86
CA LEU A 42 5.67 11.86 0.06
C LEU A 42 5.44 10.36 0.23
N GLN A 43 5.49 9.59 -0.87
CA GLN A 43 5.33 8.14 -0.85
C GLN A 43 6.53 7.39 -0.25
N ASN A 44 7.67 8.06 -0.04
CA ASN A 44 8.84 7.46 0.61
C ASN A 44 8.95 7.83 2.09
N ILE A 45 8.55 9.06 2.45
CA ILE A 45 8.65 9.55 3.83
C ILE A 45 7.48 9.07 4.69
N ILE A 46 6.23 9.20 4.21
CA ILE A 46 5.05 8.96 5.06
C ILE A 46 4.91 7.46 5.42
N PRO A 47 4.87 6.52 4.46
CA PRO A 47 4.79 5.09 4.77
C PRO A 47 6.19 4.48 5.04
N HIS A 48 7.08 5.19 5.74
CA HIS A 48 8.46 4.74 5.96
C HIS A 48 8.53 3.36 6.65
N HIS A 49 7.73 3.14 7.71
CA HIS A 49 7.68 1.84 8.40
C HIS A 49 7.17 0.73 7.49
N HIS A 50 6.15 1.00 6.68
CA HIS A 50 5.63 0.02 5.72
C HIS A 50 6.70 -0.39 4.70
N ARG A 51 7.43 0.59 4.15
CA ARG A 51 8.56 0.32 3.23
C ARG A 51 9.67 -0.46 3.91
N SER A 52 9.97 -0.19 5.18
CA SER A 52 10.93 -0.98 5.95
C SER A 52 10.48 -2.42 6.09
N GLY A 53 9.19 -2.66 6.38
CA GLY A 53 8.62 -4.01 6.44
C GLY A 53 8.72 -4.75 5.12
N MET A 54 8.42 -4.09 3.99
CA MET A 54 8.58 -4.69 2.66
C MET A 54 10.04 -5.07 2.36
N LYS A 55 11.01 -4.25 2.76
CA LYS A 55 12.44 -4.58 2.61
C LYS A 55 12.86 -5.76 3.47
N ALA A 56 12.38 -5.81 4.71
CA ALA A 56 12.65 -6.94 5.61
C ALA A 56 12.03 -8.24 5.07
N LEU A 57 10.79 -8.17 4.56
CA LEU A 57 10.10 -9.30 3.93
C LEU A 57 10.86 -9.82 2.70
N GLN A 58 11.39 -8.93 1.86
CA GLN A 58 12.23 -9.30 0.71
C GLN A 58 13.55 -9.98 1.11
N ASN A 59 14.03 -9.70 2.33
CA ASN A 59 15.24 -10.32 2.88
C ASN A 59 14.91 -11.54 3.74
N GLU A 60 13.66 -12.01 3.75
CA GLU A 60 13.17 -13.13 4.57
C GLU A 60 13.36 -12.92 6.09
N ASP A 61 13.56 -11.67 6.52
CA ASP A 61 13.63 -11.29 7.93
C ASP A 61 12.21 -11.06 8.44
N TYR A 62 11.48 -12.15 8.63
CA TYR A 62 10.06 -12.14 8.94
C TYR A 62 9.74 -11.53 10.31
N GLU A 63 10.64 -11.65 11.30
CA GLU A 63 10.48 -11.00 12.60
C GLU A 63 10.55 -9.48 12.48
N LEU A 64 11.58 -8.96 11.79
CA LEU A 64 11.71 -7.53 11.54
C LEU A 64 10.56 -7.01 10.67
N ALA A 65 10.13 -7.79 9.68
CA ALA A 65 8.99 -7.47 8.83
C ALA A 65 7.69 -7.34 9.64
N ARG A 66 7.38 -8.34 10.48
CA ARG A 66 6.23 -8.31 11.40
C ARG A 66 6.26 -7.07 12.30
N GLN A 67 7.40 -6.76 12.91
CA GLN A 67 7.54 -5.58 13.75
C GLN A 67 7.27 -4.29 12.96
N ALA A 68 7.86 -4.16 11.77
CA ALA A 68 7.70 -2.99 10.92
C ALA A 68 6.25 -2.82 10.43
N PHE A 69 5.57 -3.91 10.08
CA PHE A 69 4.14 -3.89 9.72
C PHE A 69 3.25 -3.54 10.91
N SER A 70 3.56 -4.02 12.11
CA SER A 70 2.84 -3.59 13.33
C SER A 70 3.00 -2.09 13.55
N CYS A 71 4.23 -1.56 13.47
CA CYS A 71 4.47 -0.11 13.57
C CYS A 71 3.76 0.68 12.47
N SER A 72 3.71 0.14 11.24
CA SER A 72 2.96 0.74 10.14
C SER A 72 1.47 0.82 10.45
N TYR A 73 0.87 -0.27 10.92
CA TYR A 73 -0.53 -0.31 11.30
C TYR A 73 -0.82 0.71 12.41
N ASP A 74 -0.01 0.75 13.48
CA ASP A 74 -0.19 1.68 14.59
C ASP A 74 -0.04 3.14 14.18
N TYR A 75 0.89 3.44 13.25
CA TYR A 75 1.09 4.78 12.71
C TYR A 75 -0.16 5.26 11.97
N PHE A 76 -0.69 4.46 11.04
CA PHE A 76 -1.88 4.82 10.26
C PHE A 76 -3.18 4.71 11.07
N LYS A 77 -3.21 3.92 12.15
CA LYS A 77 -4.32 3.91 13.10
C LYS A 77 -4.39 5.20 13.91
N GLN A 78 -3.24 5.67 14.42
CA GLN A 78 -3.16 6.96 15.13
C GLN A 78 -3.42 8.15 14.20
N HIS A 79 -3.02 8.03 12.93
CA HIS A 79 -3.20 9.06 11.92
C HIS A 79 -4.18 8.60 10.84
N ALA A 80 -5.38 8.17 11.24
CA ALA A 80 -6.39 7.62 10.32
C ALA A 80 -6.69 8.57 9.13
N TRP A 81 -6.65 9.88 9.37
CA TRP A 81 -6.84 10.89 8.33
C TRP A 81 -5.79 10.82 7.21
N LEU A 82 -4.56 10.35 7.47
CA LEU A 82 -3.57 10.16 6.41
C LEU A 82 -3.97 9.03 5.45
N ASP A 83 -4.59 7.98 5.97
CA ASP A 83 -5.01 6.83 5.17
C ASP A 83 -6.32 7.12 4.42
N ASP A 84 -7.25 7.85 5.05
CA ASP A 84 -8.52 8.27 4.46
C ASP A 84 -8.31 9.32 3.34
N TYR A 85 -7.39 10.27 3.56
CA TYR A 85 -7.07 11.34 2.60
C TYR A 85 -5.76 11.07 1.85
N ARG A 86 -5.40 9.79 1.66
CA ARG A 86 -4.15 9.36 1.04
C ARG A 86 -3.91 9.95 -0.35
N SER A 87 -4.96 10.11 -1.14
CA SER A 87 -4.86 10.74 -2.48
C SER A 87 -4.49 12.22 -2.43
N PHE A 88 -4.77 12.91 -1.32
CA PHE A 88 -4.39 14.32 -1.12
C PHE A 88 -3.00 14.47 -0.50
N PHE A 89 -2.68 13.68 0.53
CA PHE A 89 -1.46 13.89 1.34
C PHE A 89 -0.29 12.96 0.98
N ILE A 90 -0.57 11.76 0.48
CA ILE A 90 0.45 10.79 0.06
C ILE A 90 0.52 10.71 -1.47
N LEU A 91 -0.45 11.28 -2.18
CA LEU A 91 -0.60 11.18 -3.63
C LEU A 91 -0.56 9.72 -4.10
N SER A 92 -1.21 8.82 -3.36
CA SER A 92 -1.34 7.41 -3.72
C SER A 92 -2.75 7.06 -4.19
N ILE A 93 -2.80 6.19 -5.20
CA ILE A 93 -3.99 5.71 -5.92
C ILE A 93 -4.28 4.24 -5.52
N SER A 94 -3.75 3.73 -4.41
CA SER A 94 -4.14 2.39 -3.96
C SER A 94 -5.56 2.44 -3.38
N ASN A 95 -6.41 1.48 -3.76
CA ASN A 95 -7.72 1.30 -3.12
C ASN A 95 -7.57 0.70 -1.71
N MET A 96 -6.55 -0.14 -1.48
CA MET A 96 -6.33 -0.81 -0.21
C MET A 96 -5.72 0.15 0.82
N SER A 97 -6.23 0.13 2.05
CA SER A 97 -5.70 0.98 3.13
C SER A 97 -4.32 0.53 3.58
N TYR A 98 -3.48 1.46 4.07
CA TYR A 98 -2.17 1.06 4.63
C TYR A 98 -2.32 0.20 5.88
N LYS A 99 -3.40 0.40 6.65
CA LYS A 99 -3.73 -0.48 7.76
C LYS A 99 -4.05 -1.91 7.29
N GLU A 100 -4.88 -2.05 6.26
CA GLU A 100 -5.21 -3.35 5.66
C GLU A 100 -3.97 -4.03 5.08
N MET A 101 -3.19 -3.30 4.25
CA MET A 101 -1.92 -3.79 3.69
C MET A 101 -0.96 -4.23 4.80
N ALA A 102 -0.85 -3.47 5.89
CA ALA A 102 0.03 -3.82 7.00
C ALA A 102 -0.43 -5.11 7.71
N LEU A 103 -1.72 -5.31 7.96
CA LEU A 103 -2.22 -6.54 8.56
C LEU A 103 -2.05 -7.75 7.63
N ILE A 104 -2.34 -7.59 6.34
CA ILE A 104 -2.13 -8.65 5.33
C ILE A 104 -0.65 -9.05 5.29
N ASN A 105 0.25 -8.08 5.19
CA ASN A 105 1.67 -8.39 5.09
C ASN A 105 2.23 -8.94 6.40
N TYR A 106 1.67 -8.54 7.54
CA TYR A 106 1.98 -9.16 8.84
C TYR A 106 1.57 -10.64 8.85
N ALA A 107 0.36 -10.97 8.38
CA ALA A 107 -0.10 -12.35 8.26
C ALA A 107 0.74 -13.16 7.25
N LEU A 108 1.11 -12.53 6.14
CA LEU A 108 1.98 -13.11 5.12
C LEU A 108 3.35 -13.53 5.70
N CYS A 109 3.88 -12.81 6.68
CA CYS A 109 5.13 -13.21 7.34
C CYS A 109 5.03 -14.58 8.03
N TYR A 110 3.89 -14.91 8.63
CA TYR A 110 3.67 -16.25 9.21
C TYR A 110 3.45 -17.29 8.13
N PHE A 111 2.73 -16.93 7.06
CA PHE A 111 2.50 -17.80 5.92
C PHE A 111 3.83 -18.24 5.28
N GLN A 112 4.75 -17.29 5.06
CA GLN A 112 6.07 -17.57 4.48
C GLN A 112 7.01 -18.36 5.40
N GLU A 113 6.68 -18.45 6.71
CA GLU A 113 7.38 -19.29 7.68
C GLU A 113 6.72 -20.68 7.85
N ASP A 114 5.74 -21.04 7.02
CA ASP A 114 4.92 -22.25 7.15
C ASP A 114 4.15 -22.36 8.48
N ARG A 115 3.94 -21.23 9.17
CA ARG A 115 3.23 -21.15 10.46
C ARG A 115 1.73 -20.96 10.22
N TRP A 116 1.11 -21.99 9.64
CA TRP A 116 -0.26 -21.95 9.12
C TRP A 116 -1.32 -21.52 10.14
N GLU A 117 -1.25 -21.98 11.39
CA GLU A 117 -2.21 -21.60 12.43
C GLU A 117 -2.13 -20.09 12.76
N GLU A 118 -0.93 -19.56 12.85
CA GLU A 118 -0.69 -18.13 13.14
C GLU A 118 -1.03 -17.25 11.94
N ALA A 119 -0.67 -17.70 10.73
CA ALA A 119 -1.05 -17.05 9.49
C ALA A 119 -2.58 -16.94 9.38
N ARG A 120 -3.28 -18.06 9.59
CA ARG A 120 -4.75 -18.11 9.58
C ARG A 120 -5.33 -17.14 10.61
N SER A 121 -4.88 -17.21 11.87
CA SER A 121 -5.37 -16.31 12.92
C SER A 121 -5.14 -14.83 12.57
N ALA A 122 -3.99 -14.51 11.97
CA ALA A 122 -3.69 -13.16 11.51
C ALA A 122 -4.56 -12.72 10.32
N TYR A 123 -4.85 -13.61 9.36
CA TYR A 123 -5.78 -13.31 8.26
C TYR A 123 -7.24 -13.19 8.73
N GLU A 124 -7.66 -13.99 9.72
CA GLU A 124 -8.98 -13.86 10.35
C GLU A 124 -9.11 -12.49 11.03
N ARG A 125 -8.02 -11.98 11.64
CA ARG A 125 -7.98 -10.60 12.13
C ARG A 125 -8.12 -9.59 11.00
N VAL A 126 -7.47 -9.78 9.85
CA VAL A 126 -7.67 -8.90 8.67
C VAL A 126 -9.16 -8.86 8.32
N LEU A 127 -9.83 -10.00 8.22
CA LEU A 127 -11.26 -10.07 7.89
C LEU A 127 -12.17 -9.47 8.96
N SER A 128 -11.77 -9.49 10.23
CA SER A 128 -12.53 -8.81 11.29
C SER A 128 -12.53 -7.29 11.13
N GLU A 129 -11.43 -6.70 10.63
CA GLU A 129 -11.28 -5.24 10.44
C GLU A 129 -11.65 -4.81 9.01
N TYR A 130 -11.45 -5.68 8.03
CA TYR A 130 -11.67 -5.50 6.60
C TYR A 130 -12.44 -6.70 6.01
N PRO A 131 -13.76 -6.79 6.25
CA PRO A 131 -14.57 -7.98 5.87
C PRO A 131 -14.57 -8.31 4.37
N ASN A 132 -14.26 -7.32 3.52
CA ASN A 132 -14.23 -7.47 2.06
C ASN A 132 -12.80 -7.68 1.52
N SER A 133 -11.84 -8.01 2.38
CA SER A 133 -10.44 -8.19 1.97
C SER A 133 -10.27 -9.51 1.22
N ARG A 134 -10.32 -9.46 -0.12
CA ARG A 134 -10.14 -10.64 -0.97
C ARG A 134 -8.84 -11.38 -0.67
N MET A 135 -7.73 -10.66 -0.52
CA MET A 135 -6.43 -11.26 -0.20
C MET A 135 -6.43 -12.10 1.08
N ALA A 136 -7.21 -11.70 2.10
CA ALA A 136 -7.30 -12.48 3.33
C ALA A 136 -8.27 -13.67 3.19
N GLN A 137 -9.31 -13.56 2.36
CA GLN A 137 -10.19 -14.68 2.03
C GLN A 137 -9.41 -15.75 1.27
N ASP A 138 -8.77 -15.35 0.16
CA ASP A 138 -7.97 -16.22 -0.70
C ASP A 138 -6.87 -16.94 0.11
N ALA A 139 -6.17 -16.21 1.01
CA ALA A 139 -5.14 -16.81 1.85
C ALA A 139 -5.68 -17.82 2.88
N ILE A 140 -6.86 -17.57 3.46
CA ILE A 140 -7.50 -18.53 4.39
C ILE A 140 -7.98 -19.77 3.62
N ASP A 141 -8.55 -19.57 2.44
CA ASP A 141 -9.02 -20.66 1.59
C ASP A 141 -7.85 -21.57 1.19
N TYR A 142 -6.71 -20.99 0.78
CA TYR A 142 -5.46 -21.73 0.54
C TYR A 142 -5.01 -22.52 1.78
N ILE A 143 -4.97 -21.89 2.96
CA ILE A 143 -4.54 -22.58 4.20
C ILE A 143 -5.47 -23.75 4.55
N ASN A 144 -6.78 -23.60 4.31
CA ASN A 144 -7.77 -24.64 4.61
C ASN A 144 -7.79 -25.76 3.57
N ASN A 145 -7.50 -25.43 2.31
CA ASN A 145 -7.56 -26.35 1.19
C ASN A 145 -6.41 -26.08 0.21
N PRO A 146 -5.18 -26.53 0.52
CA PRO A 146 -4.02 -26.23 -0.30
C PRO A 146 -4.11 -26.83 -1.71
N ASP A 147 -4.91 -27.88 -1.91
CA ASP A 147 -5.00 -28.60 -3.18
C ASP A 147 -5.98 -27.94 -4.19
N SER A 148 -6.81 -26.97 -3.78
CA SER A 148 -7.82 -26.37 -4.69
C SER A 148 -7.27 -25.40 -5.74
N GLU A 149 -6.09 -24.81 -5.55
CA GLU A 149 -5.50 -23.91 -6.55
C GLU A 149 -4.90 -24.68 -7.74
N GLU A 150 -4.36 -25.88 -7.51
CA GLU A 150 -3.83 -26.74 -8.59
C GLU A 150 -4.95 -27.17 -9.56
N GLU A 151 -6.14 -27.48 -9.04
CA GLU A 151 -7.31 -27.83 -9.85
C GLU A 151 -7.84 -26.63 -10.67
N GLU A 152 -7.86 -25.42 -10.10
CA GLU A 152 -8.31 -24.21 -10.81
C GLU A 152 -7.33 -23.75 -11.91
N GLU A 153 -6.03 -23.98 -11.74
CA GLU A 153 -5.04 -23.72 -12.79
C GLU A 153 -5.10 -24.78 -13.88
N GLU A 154 -5.27 -26.07 -13.54
CA GLU A 154 -5.45 -27.14 -14.52
C GLU A 154 -6.72 -26.98 -15.38
N GLU A 155 -7.83 -26.52 -14.80
CA GLU A 155 -9.08 -26.25 -15.55
C GLU A 155 -9.01 -24.99 -16.44
N ARG A 156 -7.99 -24.15 -16.26
CA ARG A 156 -7.80 -22.91 -17.04
C ARG A 156 -7.00 -23.13 -18.34
N TYR A 157 -6.38 -24.29 -18.52
CA TYR A 157 -5.61 -24.68 -19.72
C TYR A 157 -6.35 -25.67 -20.62
#